data_AF-A0A385Q1I3-F1
#
_entry.id   AF-A0A385Q1I3-F1
#
_cell.length_a   1.000
_cell.length_b   1.000
_cell.length_c   1.000
_cell.angle_alpha   90.00
_cell.angle_beta   90.00
_cell.angle_gamma   90.00
#
_symmetry.space_group_name_H-M   'P 1'
#
loop_
_entity.id
_entity.type
_entity.pdbx_description
1 polymer ?
#
loop_
_entity_poly.entity_id
_entity_poly.type
_entity_poly.pdbx_seq_one_letter_code
_entity_poly.pdbx_strand_id
1 'polypeptide(L)'
;MTDEKLIKEGLNGKDSLKIILSGYVDKSENENTEEKVGVVSVMFVSENKELVVKKIEEFEAKYPERYFMVYSVPLDTNLEELNHYPSIAIFQSDLN
;
A
#
# COMPACT_ATOMS: atom_id res chain seq x y z
N MET A 1 -2.08 -7.43 -9.12
CA MET A 1 -3.55 -7.50 -9.03
C MET A 1 -3.94 -6.86 -7.71
N THR A 2 -4.48 -5.64 -7.75
CA THR A 2 -4.92 -4.93 -6.55
C THR A 2 -6.09 -5.65 -5.90
N ASP A 3 -6.09 -5.77 -4.57
CA ASP A 3 -7.24 -6.29 -3.85
C ASP A 3 -8.24 -5.15 -3.58
N GLU A 4 -9.28 -5.07 -4.41
CA GLU A 4 -10.37 -4.09 -4.24
C GLU A 4 -10.99 -4.14 -2.84
N LYS A 5 -10.95 -5.29 -2.17
CA LYS A 5 -11.47 -5.44 -0.81
C LYS A 5 -10.67 -4.60 0.17
N LEU A 6 -9.33 -4.64 0.12
CA LEU A 6 -8.49 -3.85 1.02
C LEU A 6 -8.63 -2.35 0.80
N ILE A 7 -8.79 -1.93 -0.45
CA ILE A 7 -9.09 -0.52 -0.77
C ILE A 7 -10.43 -0.11 -0.15
N LYS A 8 -11.48 -0.90 -0.34
CA LYS A 8 -12.82 -0.60 0.19
C LYS A 8 -12.83 -0.60 1.72
N GLU A 9 -12.16 -1.56 2.36
CA GLU A 9 -12.03 -1.63 3.82
C GLU A 9 -11.29 -0.40 4.37
N GLY A 10 -10.15 -0.03 3.78
CA GLY A 10 -9.40 1.15 4.19
C GLY A 10 -10.17 2.46 3.98
N LEU A 11 -10.84 2.62 2.84
CA LEU A 11 -11.65 3.81 2.54
C LEU A 11 -12.86 3.96 3.47
N ASN A 12 -13.44 2.86 3.92
CA ASN A 12 -14.61 2.83 4.79
C ASN A 12 -14.25 2.68 6.28
N GLY A 13 -12.96 2.62 6.61
CA GLY A 13 -12.49 2.61 7.98
C GLY A 13 -12.86 3.89 8.74
N LYS A 14 -13.05 3.73 10.05
CA LYS A 14 -13.66 4.73 10.95
C LYS A 14 -12.82 5.99 11.18
N ASP A 15 -11.51 5.92 10.98
CA ASP A 15 -10.59 7.01 11.33
C ASP A 15 -10.60 8.09 10.23
N SER A 16 -10.11 9.29 10.50
CA SER A 16 -10.09 10.35 9.47
C SER A 16 -8.98 10.10 8.44
N LEU A 17 -7.78 9.79 8.91
CA LEU A 17 -6.60 9.67 8.06
C LEU A 17 -6.64 8.40 7.21
N LYS A 18 -6.31 8.55 5.93
CA LYS A 18 -6.18 7.47 4.97
C LYS A 18 -4.79 7.47 4.38
N ILE A 19 -4.18 6.31 4.33
CA ILE A 19 -2.86 6.11 3.72
C ILE A 19 -3.00 5.17 2.53
N ILE A 20 -2.48 5.57 1.38
CA ILE A 20 -2.28 4.67 0.23
C ILE A 20 -0.90 4.06 0.36
N LEU A 21 -0.85 2.74 0.42
CA LEU A 21 0.38 1.96 0.36
C LEU A 21 0.45 1.24 -0.98
N SER A 22 1.67 1.08 -1.49
CA SER A 22 1.95 0.29 -2.68
C SER A 22 3.00 -0.76 -2.38
N GLY A 23 2.76 -2.01 -2.81
CA GLY A 23 3.71 -3.11 -2.74
C GLY A 23 4.16 -3.50 -4.15
N TYR A 24 5.45 -3.66 -4.37
CA TYR A 24 5.99 -4.10 -5.66
C TYR A 24 7.34 -4.78 -5.52
N VAL A 25 7.72 -5.54 -6.54
CA VAL A 25 9.06 -6.13 -6.63
C VAL A 25 9.95 -5.16 -7.38
N ASP A 26 11.00 -4.70 -6.72
CA ASP A 26 12.08 -3.98 -7.35
C ASP A 26 13.14 -4.98 -7.83
N LYS A 27 13.59 -4.80 -9.06
CA LYS A 27 14.69 -5.59 -9.63
C LYS A 27 15.91 -4.71 -9.52
N SER A 28 16.67 -4.84 -8.43
CA SER A 28 17.87 -4.03 -8.29
C SER A 28 18.90 -4.48 -9.31
N GLU A 29 19.26 -3.62 -10.25
CA GLU A 29 20.40 -3.82 -11.16
C GLU A 29 21.70 -3.47 -10.40
N ASN A 30 21.94 -4.07 -9.24
CA ASN A 30 23.26 -3.97 -8.62
C ASN A 30 24.16 -5.02 -9.27
N GLU A 31 25.31 -4.55 -9.74
CA GLU A 31 26.30 -5.31 -10.51
C GLU A 31 26.57 -6.69 -9.86
N ASN A 32 26.05 -7.74 -10.48
CA ASN A 32 26.32 -9.18 -10.28
C ASN A 32 25.30 -10.05 -9.50
N THR A 33 24.11 -9.56 -9.14
CA THR A 33 23.04 -10.44 -8.64
C THR A 33 21.65 -10.00 -9.10
N GLU A 34 20.88 -10.90 -9.72
CA GLU A 34 19.44 -10.75 -10.02
C GLU A 34 18.59 -10.79 -8.73
N GLU A 35 18.95 -9.99 -7.73
CA GLU A 35 18.24 -9.97 -6.46
C GLU A 35 16.93 -9.19 -6.62
N LYS A 36 15.83 -9.89 -6.36
CA LYS A 36 14.49 -9.31 -6.35
C LYS A 36 14.16 -8.87 -4.93
N VAL A 37 13.80 -7.60 -4.78
CA VAL A 37 13.52 -6.98 -3.48
C VAL A 37 12.05 -6.64 -3.42
N GLY A 38 11.36 -7.09 -2.37
CA GLY A 38 10.00 -6.65 -2.07
C GLY A 38 10.04 -5.25 -1.46
N VAL A 39 9.40 -4.28 -2.10
CA VAL A 39 9.34 -2.89 -1.64
C VAL A 39 7.89 -2.53 -1.28
N VAL A 40 7.72 -1.92 -0.12
CA VAL A 40 6.47 -1.31 0.32
C VAL A 40 6.68 0.19 0.48
N SER A 41 5.87 0.98 -0.22
CA SER A 41 5.98 2.44 -0.27
C SER A 41 4.69 3.11 0.15
N VAL A 42 4.81 4.14 0.99
CA VAL A 42 3.72 5.10 1.25
C VAL A 42 3.61 6.03 0.05
N MET A 43 2.48 6.00 -0.63
CA MET A 43 2.27 6.75 -1.87
C MET A 43 1.53 8.07 -1.65
N PHE A 44 0.61 8.11 -0.67
CA PHE A 44 -0.22 9.27 -0.40
C PHE A 44 -0.86 9.17 0.99
N VAL A 45 -1.06 10.30 1.65
CA VAL A 45 -1.73 10.40 2.96
C VAL A 45 -2.69 11.58 2.92
N SER A 46 -3.94 11.38 3.34
CA SER A 46 -4.92 12.46 3.41
C SER A 46 -6.11 12.10 4.29
N GLU A 47 -6.76 13.11 4.86
CA GLU A 47 -8.08 12.99 5.49
C GLU A 47 -9.23 13.17 4.48
N ASN A 48 -8.94 13.68 3.28
CA ASN A 48 -9.93 13.85 2.23
C ASN A 48 -10.14 12.54 1.46
N LYS A 49 -11.23 11.85 1.76
CA LYS A 49 -11.58 10.56 1.15
C LYS A 49 -11.76 10.63 -0.36
N GLU A 50 -12.40 11.67 -0.90
CA GLU A 50 -12.57 11.77 -2.37
C GLU A 50 -11.24 11.92 -3.09
N LEU A 51 -10.29 12.64 -2.50
CA LEU A 51 -8.94 12.80 -3.04
C LEU A 51 -8.15 11.49 -3.01
N VAL A 52 -8.32 10.69 -1.95
CA VAL A 52 -7.70 9.36 -1.84
C VAL A 52 -8.22 8.42 -2.91
N VAL A 53 -9.53 8.42 -3.18
CA VAL A 53 -10.15 7.63 -4.26
C VAL A 53 -9.54 8.00 -5.61
N LYS A 54 -9.50 9.29 -5.95
CA LYS A 54 -8.90 9.77 -7.20
C LYS A 54 -7.44 9.37 -7.34
N LYS A 55 -6.67 9.47 -6.25
CA LYS A 55 -5.24 9.10 -6.25
C LYS A 55 -5.03 7.61 -6.47
N ILE A 56 -5.90 6.75 -5.92
CA ILE A 56 -5.85 5.32 -6.21
C ILE A 56 -6.10 5.05 -7.68
N GLU A 57 -7.16 5.60 -8.25
CA GLU A 57 -7.48 5.40 -9.68
C GLU A 57 -6.31 5.84 -10.57
N GLU A 58 -5.69 6.99 -10.26
CA GLU A 58 -4.47 7.47 -10.94
C GLU A 58 -3.29 6.51 -10.79
N PHE A 59 -3.05 5.96 -9.60
CA PHE A 59 -1.91 5.08 -9.34
C PHE A 59 -2.09 3.69 -9.95
N GLU A 60 -3.30 3.11 -9.90
CA GLU A 60 -3.59 1.83 -10.54
C GLU A 60 -3.44 1.90 -12.06
N ALA A 61 -3.88 3.03 -12.67
CA ALA A 61 -3.68 3.26 -14.09
C ALA A 61 -2.20 3.45 -14.46
N LYS A 62 -1.42 4.12 -13.59
CA LYS A 62 -0.01 4.42 -13.83
C LYS A 62 0.91 3.21 -13.59
N TYR A 63 0.57 2.35 -12.63
CA TYR A 63 1.40 1.23 -12.20
C TYR A 63 0.58 -0.06 -12.08
N PRO A 64 0.09 -0.62 -13.21
CA PRO A 64 -0.80 -1.77 -13.21
C PRO A 64 -0.16 -3.05 -12.64
N GLU A 65 1.18 -3.10 -12.56
CA GLU A 65 1.95 -4.20 -12.00
C GLU A 65 2.04 -4.17 -10.47
N ARG A 66 1.75 -3.03 -9.84
CA ARG A 66 1.89 -2.86 -8.40
C ARG A 66 0.64 -3.29 -7.66
N TYR A 67 0.84 -3.68 -6.41
CA TYR A 67 -0.24 -3.86 -5.46
C TYR A 67 -0.53 -2.54 -4.76
N PHE A 68 -1.80 -2.25 -4.48
CA PHE A 68 -2.22 -1.09 -3.70
C PHE A 68 -3.15 -1.49 -2.56
N MET A 69 -3.09 -0.74 -1.47
CA MET A 69 -4.06 -0.81 -0.38
C MET A 69 -4.32 0.58 0.18
N VAL A 70 -5.54 0.80 0.69
CA VAL A 70 -5.81 1.92 1.59
C VAL A 70 -5.81 1.38 3.01
N TYR A 71 -5.27 2.15 3.93
CA TYR A 71 -5.44 1.89 5.35
C TYR A 71 -6.05 3.11 6.04
N SER A 72 -7.03 2.86 6.91
CA SER A 72 -7.61 3.86 7.81
C SER A 72 -6.76 3.93 9.07
N VAL A 73 -6.05 5.03 9.27
CA VAL A 73 -5.08 5.18 10.35
C VAL A 73 -5.63 6.10 11.44
N PRO A 74 -5.66 5.67 12.71
CA PRO A 74 -5.97 6.57 13.82
C PRO A 74 -4.81 7.57 14.05
N LEU A 75 -5.16 8.84 14.29
CA LEU A 75 -4.18 9.86 14.64
C LEU A 75 -3.63 9.64 16.05
N ASP A 76 -2.39 10.09 16.28
CA ASP A 76 -1.71 10.10 17.59
C ASP A 76 -1.74 8.74 18.33
N THR A 77 -1.75 7.65 17.56
CA THR A 77 -1.87 6.28 18.09
C THR A 77 -0.61 5.50 17.78
N ASN A 78 -0.09 4.80 18.79
CA ASN A 78 0.99 3.84 18.58
C ASN A 78 0.48 2.66 17.75
N LEU A 79 0.87 2.60 16.49
CA LEU A 79 0.35 1.61 15.55
C LEU A 79 0.82 0.19 15.89
N GLU A 80 1.94 0.01 16.60
CA GLU A 80 2.43 -1.30 17.06
C GLU A 80 1.44 -2.01 18.01
N GLU A 81 0.57 -1.26 18.68
CA GLU A 81 -0.42 -1.80 19.61
C GLU A 81 -1.70 -2.27 18.90
N LEU A 82 -1.81 -2.08 17.58
CA LEU A 82 -2.96 -2.53 16.80
C LEU A 82 -2.82 -4.02 16.45
N ASN A 83 -3.92 -4.78 16.62
CA ASN A 83 -4.00 -6.19 16.21
C ASN A 83 -3.68 -6.41 14.71
N HIS A 84 -3.87 -5.38 13.89
CA HIS A 84 -3.55 -5.37 12.46
C HIS A 84 -2.85 -4.05 12.11
N TYR A 85 -1.54 -4.09 11.85
CA TYR A 85 -0.75 -2.92 11.43
C TYR A 85 -0.97 -2.61 9.94
N PRO A 86 -0.84 -1.35 9.49
CA PRO A 86 -0.83 -1.00 8.07
C PRO A 86 0.39 -1.57 7.33
N SER A 87 0.36 -2.87 6.99
CA SER A 87 1.43 -3.58 6.29
C SER A 87 0.89 -4.41 5.13
N ILE A 88 1.65 -4.48 4.05
CA ILE A 88 1.45 -5.45 2.96
C ILE A 88 2.33 -6.67 3.26
N ALA A 89 1.74 -7.86 3.26
CA ALA A 89 2.52 -9.10 3.31
C ALA A 89 3.08 -9.38 1.92
N ILE A 90 4.40 -9.60 1.83
CA ILE A 90 5.10 -10.03 0.62
C ILE A 90 5.76 -11.36 0.92
N PHE A 91 5.39 -12.41 0.19
CA PHE A 91 6.00 -13.73 0.31
C PHE A 91 7.17 -13.88 -0.67
N GLN A 92 8.09 -14.81 -0.40
CA GLN A 92 9.18 -15.12 -1.33
C GLN A 92 8.65 -15.53 -2.71
N SER A 93 7.49 -16.18 -2.79
CA SER A 93 6.83 -16.51 -4.07
C SER A 93 6.40 -15.29 -4.86
N ASP A 94 6.09 -14.18 -4.20
CA ASP A 94 5.73 -12.92 -4.85
C ASP A 94 6.98 -12.24 -5.44
N LEU A 95 8.17 -12.67 -5.01
CA LEU A 95 9.48 -12.30 -5.57
C LEU A 95 9.96 -13.29 -6.64
N ASN A 96 9.15 -14.24 -7.14
CA ASN A 96 9.60 -15.21 -8.16
C ASN A 96 9.26 -14.83 -9.60
#